data_AF-A0A9N8W1F2-F1
#
_entry.id   AF-A0A9N8W1F2-F1
#
_cell.length_a   1.000
_cell.length_b   1.000
_cell.length_c   1.000
_cell.angle_alpha   90.00
_cell.angle_beta   90.00
_cell.angle_gamma   90.00
#
_symmetry.space_group_name_H-M   'P 1'
#
loop_
_entity.id
_entity.type
_entity.pdbx_description
1 polymer ?
#
loop_
_entity_poly.entity_id
_entity_poly.type
_entity_poly.pdbx_seq_one_letter_code
_entity_poly.pdbx_strand_id
1 'polypeptide(L)'
;MRHIIGAMISYLELENNRDSKRNCSRLKKINLTNKEWMAIEQLIPVLRPFADATEFLGGNYIEPIDFTDPSTAFDEDIGYEDVDEDIDNNPSTYRRKIRINTPQNCDNLILRVRAALYKSLNHYYSVPTETGLMAALLDPRSKSLLFISPYDAQTTFDNLHVLFNNSNTNISATQVQENSDDSLLVRMYRRQPTNADELVHNIFPN
;
A
#
# COMPACT_ATOMS: atom_id res chain seq x y z
N MET A 1 14.22 -16.37 12.62
CA MET A 1 13.18 -16.81 13.59
C MET A 1 13.14 -18.34 13.74
N ARG A 2 12.90 -19.13 12.67
CA ARG A 2 12.91 -20.61 12.71
C ARG A 2 14.13 -21.24 13.43
N HIS A 3 15.34 -20.76 13.14
CA HIS A 3 16.57 -21.26 13.77
C HIS A 3 16.64 -21.00 15.28
N ILE A 4 16.07 -19.89 15.75
CA ILE A 4 16.07 -19.51 17.18
C ILE A 4 15.15 -20.46 17.96
N ILE A 5 13.96 -20.73 17.43
CA ILE A 5 13.01 -21.68 18.02
C ILE A 5 13.62 -23.09 18.04
N GLY A 6 14.31 -23.49 16.96
CA GLY A 6 15.05 -24.76 16.90
C GLY A 6 16.10 -24.87 18.00
N ALA A 7 16.92 -23.84 18.20
CA ALA A 7 17.92 -23.82 19.27
C ALA A 7 17.29 -23.89 20.67
N MET A 8 16.15 -23.22 20.88
CA MET A 8 15.41 -23.26 22.15
C MET A 8 14.83 -24.64 22.45
N ILE A 9 14.30 -25.34 21.43
CA ILE A 9 13.83 -26.73 21.58
C ILE A 9 15.01 -27.63 21.98
N SER A 10 16.15 -27.53 21.28
CA SER A 10 17.34 -28.33 21.60
C SER A 10 17.87 -28.07 23.02
N TYR A 11 17.84 -26.81 23.47
CA TYR A 11 18.21 -26.45 24.85
C TYR A 11 17.28 -27.09 25.88
N LEU A 12 15.96 -27.01 25.68
CA LEU A 12 14.97 -27.59 26.59
C LEU A 12 14.99 -29.13 26.61
N GLU A 13 15.47 -29.78 25.55
CA GLU A 13 15.69 -31.23 25.51
C GLU A 13 16.87 -31.69 26.35
N LEU A 14 17.91 -30.84 26.47
CA LEU A 14 19.12 -31.13 27.24
C LEU A 14 18.90 -30.92 28.75
N GLU A 15 17.94 -30.08 29.13
CA GLU A 15 17.56 -29.89 30.52
C GLU A 15 16.82 -31.12 31.08
N ASN A 16 17.28 -31.64 32.21
CA ASN A 16 16.67 -32.82 32.85
C ASN A 16 15.45 -32.48 33.74
N ASN A 17 15.00 -31.22 33.76
CA ASN A 17 13.85 -30.81 34.56
C ASN A 17 12.53 -31.31 33.95
N ARG A 18 11.59 -31.74 34.80
CA ARG A 18 10.24 -32.17 34.40
C ARG A 18 9.51 -31.05 33.63
N ASP A 19 9.64 -29.81 34.07
CA ASP A 19 8.99 -28.66 33.43
C ASP A 19 9.57 -28.39 32.05
N SER A 20 10.90 -28.46 31.89
CA SER A 20 11.58 -28.29 30.60
C SER A 20 11.13 -29.34 29.59
N LYS A 21 10.97 -30.61 30.01
CA LYS A 21 10.42 -31.69 29.16
C LYS A 21 8.96 -31.47 28.78
N ARG A 22 8.13 -30.99 29.72
CA ARG A 22 6.72 -30.64 29.45
C ARG A 22 6.66 -29.48 28.44
N ASN A 23 7.45 -28.43 28.65
CA ASN A 23 7.49 -27.26 27.80
C ASN A 23 8.03 -27.57 26.40
N CYS A 24 9.09 -28.38 26.30
CA CYS A 24 9.60 -28.87 25.01
C CYS A 24 8.51 -29.62 24.23
N SER A 25 7.78 -30.51 24.88
CA SER A 25 6.69 -31.27 24.26
C SER A 25 5.55 -30.37 23.78
N ARG A 26 5.15 -29.39 24.60
CA ARG A 26 4.15 -28.38 24.21
C ARG A 26 4.64 -27.55 23.03
N LEU A 27 5.88 -27.06 23.08
CA LEU A 27 6.46 -26.22 22.05
C LEU A 27 6.52 -26.96 20.70
N LYS A 28 6.94 -28.23 20.69
CA LYS A 28 6.92 -29.06 19.48
C LYS A 28 5.52 -29.24 18.88
N LYS A 29 4.48 -29.28 19.73
CA LYS A 29 3.09 -29.46 19.30
C LYS A 29 2.48 -28.19 18.69
N ILE A 30 2.84 -27.02 19.22
CA ILE A 30 2.32 -25.72 18.75
C ILE A 30 3.18 -25.08 17.66
N ASN A 31 4.45 -25.52 17.51
CA ASN A 31 5.35 -24.93 16.52
C ASN A 31 4.91 -25.27 15.11
N LEU A 32 5.16 -24.33 14.19
CA LEU A 32 4.89 -24.51 12.77
C LEU A 32 5.70 -25.67 12.20
N THR A 33 5.04 -26.46 11.36
CA THR A 33 5.63 -27.51 10.56
C THR A 33 6.56 -26.93 9.49
N ASN A 34 7.45 -27.76 8.95
CA ASN A 34 8.34 -27.34 7.85
C ASN A 34 7.55 -26.84 6.63
N LYS A 35 6.38 -27.42 6.34
CA LYS A 35 5.52 -26.99 5.22
C LYS A 35 4.97 -25.59 5.46
N GLU A 36 4.54 -25.28 6.68
CA GLU A 36 4.04 -23.94 7.04
C GLU A 36 5.15 -22.89 7.00
N TRP A 37 6.35 -23.21 7.50
CA TRP A 37 7.51 -22.32 7.36
C TRP A 37 7.85 -22.03 5.89
N MET A 38 7.86 -23.05 5.05
CA MET A 38 8.08 -22.87 3.61
C MET A 38 6.97 -22.04 2.95
N ALA A 39 5.72 -22.21 3.39
CA ALA A 39 4.59 -21.44 2.88
C ALA A 39 4.73 -19.94 3.21
N ILE A 40 5.17 -19.61 4.44
CA ILE A 40 5.47 -18.23 4.84
C ILE A 40 6.60 -17.65 3.97
N GLU A 41 7.69 -18.40 3.77
CA GLU A 41 8.80 -17.95 2.91
C GLU A 41 8.34 -17.68 1.47
N GLN A 42 7.44 -18.50 0.93
CA GLN A 42 6.87 -18.31 -0.41
C GLN A 42 5.88 -17.14 -0.50
N LEU A 43 5.26 -16.73 0.61
CA LEU A 43 4.35 -15.58 0.64
C LEU A 43 5.08 -14.24 0.59
N ILE A 44 6.29 -14.16 1.15
CA ILE A 44 7.11 -12.94 1.16
C ILE A 44 7.25 -12.32 -0.24
N PRO A 45 7.72 -13.04 -1.29
CA PRO A 45 7.87 -12.44 -2.62
C PRO A 45 6.54 -12.06 -3.28
N VAL A 46 5.42 -12.63 -2.84
CA VAL A 46 4.08 -12.27 -3.34
C VAL A 46 3.61 -10.95 -2.72
N LEU A 47 3.87 -10.75 -1.42
CA LEU A 47 3.37 -9.59 -0.67
C LEU A 47 4.31 -8.38 -0.71
N ARG A 48 5.62 -8.60 -0.89
CA ARG A 48 6.63 -7.54 -0.91
C ARG A 48 6.33 -6.40 -1.90
N PRO A 49 5.94 -6.66 -3.17
CA PRO A 49 5.63 -5.58 -4.12
C PRO A 49 4.49 -4.67 -3.64
N PHE A 50 3.55 -5.20 -2.86
CA PHE A 50 2.45 -4.42 -2.30
C PHE A 50 2.92 -3.52 -1.16
N ALA A 51 3.77 -4.04 -0.28
CA ALA A 51 4.38 -3.24 0.79
C ALA A 51 5.18 -2.07 0.19
N ASP A 52 6.04 -2.36 -0.79
CA ASP A 52 6.84 -1.35 -1.49
C ASP A 52 5.94 -0.32 -2.19
N ALA A 53 4.85 -0.77 -2.83
CA ALA A 53 3.88 0.13 -3.49
C ALA A 53 3.13 1.02 -2.49
N THR A 54 2.73 0.49 -1.32
CA THR A 54 2.03 1.29 -0.29
C THR A 54 2.96 2.31 0.37
N GLU A 55 4.24 1.99 0.55
CA GLU A 55 5.25 2.93 1.03
C GLU A 55 5.47 4.05 0.00
N PHE A 56 5.59 3.70 -1.28
CA PHE A 56 5.74 4.68 -2.36
C PHE A 56 4.52 5.60 -2.52
N LEU A 57 3.31 5.05 -2.43
CA LEU A 57 2.06 5.80 -2.65
C LEU A 57 1.60 6.58 -1.41
N GLY A 58 1.87 6.07 -0.20
CA GLY A 58 1.35 6.62 1.06
C GLY A 58 1.93 7.98 1.46
N GLY A 59 3.11 8.36 0.94
CA GLY A 59 3.81 9.56 1.38
C GLY A 59 4.05 9.60 2.90
N ASN A 60 4.58 10.70 3.43
CA ASN A 60 4.85 10.85 4.88
C ASN A 60 3.56 10.94 5.75
N TYR A 61 2.39 10.59 5.22
CA TYR A 61 1.08 10.71 5.88
C TYR A 61 0.46 9.34 6.17
N ILE A 62 1.27 8.32 6.42
CA ILE A 62 0.77 7.14 7.10
C ILE A 62 0.66 7.55 8.57
N GLU A 63 -0.51 8.03 8.99
CA GLU A 63 -0.85 7.98 10.41
C GLU A 63 -0.58 6.53 10.85
N PRO A 64 0.19 6.33 11.94
CA PRO A 64 0.47 4.98 12.42
C PRO A 64 -0.85 4.23 12.50
N ILE A 65 -0.95 3.11 11.78
CA ILE A 65 -2.13 2.25 11.89
C ILE A 65 -2.26 1.90 13.37
N ASP A 66 -3.31 2.41 14.01
CA ASP A 66 -3.59 2.11 15.39
C ASP A 66 -4.08 0.66 15.46
N PHE A 67 -3.16 -0.26 15.73
CA PHE A 67 -3.48 -1.67 15.93
C PHE A 67 -4.35 -1.92 17.18
N THR A 68 -4.69 -0.87 17.94
CA THR A 68 -5.66 -0.92 19.05
C THR A 68 -7.05 -0.44 18.65
N ASP A 69 -7.24 0.12 17.44
CA ASP A 69 -8.56 0.46 16.91
C ASP A 69 -9.24 -0.78 16.33
N PRO A 70 -10.39 -1.23 16.89
CA PRO A 70 -11.15 -2.38 16.39
C PRO A 70 -11.74 -2.18 14.98
N SER A 71 -11.63 -0.99 14.38
CA SER A 71 -12.01 -0.74 12.99
C SER A 71 -10.94 -1.13 11.96
N THR A 72 -9.71 -1.43 12.40
CA THR A 72 -8.65 -1.90 11.51
C THR A 72 -8.93 -3.33 11.03
N ALA A 73 -8.65 -3.61 9.75
CA ALA A 73 -9.04 -4.83 9.02
C ALA A 73 -8.46 -6.17 9.54
N PHE A 74 -7.80 -6.16 10.69
CA PHE A 74 -7.37 -7.33 11.44
C PHE A 74 -8.20 -7.41 12.71
N ASP A 75 -9.38 -8.03 12.60
CA ASP A 75 -10.34 -8.13 13.69
C ASP A 75 -9.70 -8.64 15.00
N GLU A 76 -10.02 -7.98 16.11
CA GLU A 76 -9.75 -8.39 17.51
C GLU A 76 -10.50 -9.69 17.91
N ASP A 77 -11.14 -10.36 16.94
CA ASP A 77 -12.01 -11.52 17.07
C ASP A 77 -11.27 -12.87 17.08
N ILE A 78 -9.95 -12.87 17.25
CA ILE A 78 -9.14 -14.10 17.28
C ILE A 78 -8.82 -14.48 18.73
N GLY A 79 -9.55 -15.47 19.25
CA GLY A 79 -9.20 -16.15 20.52
C GLY A 79 -8.38 -17.42 20.25
N TYR A 80 -7.49 -17.79 21.17
CA TYR A 80 -6.75 -19.06 21.13
C TYR A 80 -7.38 -20.05 22.11
N GLU A 81 -7.54 -21.31 21.69
CA GLU A 81 -7.89 -22.40 22.62
C GLU A 81 -6.63 -22.88 23.34
N ASP A 82 -6.42 -22.40 24.56
CA ASP A 82 -5.54 -23.09 25.51
C ASP A 82 -6.25 -24.35 26.02
N VAL A 83 -5.55 -25.49 25.95
CA VAL A 83 -6.14 -26.82 26.16
C VAL A 83 -6.36 -27.13 27.65
N ASP A 84 -5.85 -26.30 28.58
CA ASP A 84 -5.69 -26.67 29.99
C ASP A 84 -6.12 -25.61 31.03
N GLU A 85 -6.98 -24.62 30.72
CA GLU A 85 -7.55 -23.74 31.76
C GLU A 85 -9.08 -23.80 31.77
N ASP A 86 -9.62 -24.03 32.97
CA ASP A 86 -11.04 -24.14 33.28
C ASP A 86 -11.83 -23.02 32.59
N ILE A 87 -12.87 -23.44 31.86
CA ILE A 87 -13.77 -22.57 31.12
C ILE A 87 -14.46 -21.63 32.10
N ASP A 88 -13.94 -20.43 32.27
CA ASP A 88 -14.71 -19.32 32.81
C ASP A 88 -15.76 -18.96 31.75
N ASN A 89 -17.02 -19.29 32.06
CA ASN A 89 -18.17 -19.13 31.19
C ASN A 89 -18.61 -17.65 31.16
N ASN A 90 -17.71 -16.74 30.77
CA ASN A 90 -18.11 -15.39 30.40
C ASN A 90 -18.42 -15.36 28.90
N PRO A 91 -19.65 -15.06 28.46
CA PRO A 91 -20.00 -15.01 27.05
C PRO A 91 -19.53 -13.68 26.45
N SER A 92 -18.22 -13.42 26.48
CA SER A 92 -17.64 -12.30 25.75
C SER A 92 -17.40 -12.70 24.29
N THR A 93 -18.38 -12.30 23.47
CA THR A 93 -18.23 -11.83 22.08
C THR A 93 -17.56 -12.80 21.11
N TYR A 94 -18.33 -13.36 20.16
CA TYR A 94 -18.00 -13.96 18.84
C TYR A 94 -16.54 -14.21 18.37
N ARG A 95 -15.58 -14.51 19.25
CA ARG A 95 -14.20 -14.78 18.86
C ARG A 95 -14.13 -16.12 18.16
N ARG A 96 -13.73 -16.13 16.89
CA ARG A 96 -13.46 -17.37 16.14
C ARG A 96 -12.20 -17.99 16.74
N LYS A 97 -12.38 -19.05 17.53
CA LYS A 97 -11.28 -19.73 18.21
C LYS A 97 -10.36 -20.42 17.19
N ILE A 98 -9.08 -20.02 17.12
CA ILE A 98 -8.09 -20.65 16.24
C ILE A 98 -7.43 -21.83 16.95
N ARG A 99 -7.48 -23.00 16.30
CA ARG A 99 -6.81 -24.22 16.76
C ARG A 99 -5.34 -24.23 16.35
N ILE A 100 -4.48 -23.65 17.19
CA ILE A 100 -3.02 -23.60 16.95
C ILE A 100 -2.34 -24.98 17.01
N ASN A 101 -2.98 -25.97 17.66
CA ASN A 101 -2.45 -27.32 17.80
C ASN A 101 -2.63 -28.20 16.55
N THR A 102 -3.33 -27.68 15.53
CA THR A 102 -3.60 -28.43 14.30
C THR A 102 -2.86 -27.76 13.14
N PRO A 103 -2.00 -28.49 12.41
CA PRO A 103 -1.28 -27.91 11.29
C PRO A 103 -2.26 -27.41 10.23
N GLN A 104 -1.96 -26.24 9.68
CA GLN A 104 -2.77 -25.62 8.65
C GLN A 104 -2.54 -26.29 7.30
N ASN A 105 -3.58 -26.30 6.47
CA ASN A 105 -3.46 -26.77 5.10
C ASN A 105 -2.76 -25.71 4.23
N CYS A 106 -1.51 -25.99 3.84
CA CYS A 106 -0.71 -25.13 2.97
C CYS A 106 -0.82 -25.48 1.48
N ASP A 107 -1.60 -26.48 1.10
CA ASP A 107 -1.68 -26.92 -0.29
C ASP A 107 -2.28 -25.83 -1.18
N ASN A 108 -1.55 -25.48 -2.24
CA ASN A 108 -1.91 -24.40 -3.17
C ASN A 108 -2.16 -23.04 -2.51
N LEU A 109 -1.61 -22.79 -1.30
CA LEU A 109 -1.85 -21.55 -0.55
C LEU A 109 -1.47 -20.31 -1.39
N ILE A 110 -0.32 -20.34 -2.06
CA ILE A 110 0.14 -19.24 -2.92
C ILE A 110 -0.85 -18.95 -4.05
N LEU A 111 -1.41 -19.98 -4.69
CA LEU A 111 -2.40 -19.80 -5.75
C LEU A 111 -3.69 -19.18 -5.19
N ARG A 112 -4.14 -19.63 -4.01
CA ARG A 112 -5.31 -19.06 -3.33
C ARG A 112 -5.10 -17.61 -2.95
N VAL A 113 -3.93 -17.27 -2.42
CA VAL A 113 -3.58 -15.88 -2.06
C VAL A 113 -3.51 -15.02 -3.30
N ARG A 114 -2.85 -15.46 -4.38
CA ARG A 114 -2.82 -14.73 -5.65
C ARG A 114 -4.21 -14.52 -6.23
N ALA A 115 -5.05 -15.55 -6.24
CA ALA A 115 -6.42 -15.45 -6.73
C ALA A 115 -7.27 -14.49 -5.89
N ALA A 116 -7.11 -14.54 -4.56
CA ALA A 116 -7.78 -13.62 -3.65
C ALA A 116 -7.33 -12.17 -3.88
N LEU A 117 -6.01 -11.93 -3.96
CA LEU A 117 -5.45 -10.60 -4.24
C LEU A 117 -5.93 -10.06 -5.59
N TYR A 118 -5.90 -10.88 -6.65
CA TYR A 118 -6.40 -10.49 -7.97
C TYR A 118 -7.88 -10.12 -7.94
N LYS A 119 -8.70 -10.93 -7.25
CA LYS A 119 -10.14 -10.65 -7.08
C LYS A 119 -10.37 -9.35 -6.31
N SER A 120 -9.61 -9.12 -5.24
CA SER A 120 -9.70 -7.88 -4.45
C SER A 120 -9.26 -6.66 -5.25
N LEU A 121 -8.14 -6.73 -5.97
CA LEU A 121 -7.67 -5.64 -6.83
C LEU A 121 -8.71 -5.25 -7.88
N ASN A 122 -9.29 -6.24 -8.57
CA ASN A 122 -10.36 -5.96 -9.55
C ASN A 122 -11.63 -5.38 -8.91
N HIS A 123 -11.92 -5.72 -7.64
CA HIS A 123 -13.10 -5.25 -6.94
C HIS A 123 -12.95 -3.80 -6.44
N TYR A 124 -11.80 -3.48 -5.84
CA TYR A 124 -11.57 -2.18 -5.22
C TYR A 124 -10.89 -1.17 -6.15
N TYR A 125 -10.03 -1.62 -7.07
CA TYR A 125 -9.29 -0.78 -8.01
C TYR A 125 -9.73 -1.07 -9.45
N SER A 126 -11.00 -0.79 -9.74
CA SER A 126 -11.50 -0.83 -11.12
C SER A 126 -10.76 0.18 -12.00
N VAL A 127 -10.68 -0.10 -13.30
CA VAL A 127 -10.13 0.84 -14.30
C VAL A 127 -10.75 2.23 -14.07
N PRO A 128 -9.94 3.29 -13.94
CA PRO A 128 -10.47 4.61 -13.67
C PRO A 128 -11.46 5.03 -14.76
N THR A 129 -12.55 5.66 -14.35
CA THR A 129 -13.49 6.29 -15.28
C THR A 129 -12.81 7.45 -16.00
N GLU A 130 -13.43 7.95 -17.07
CA GLU A 130 -12.92 9.09 -17.85
C GLU A 130 -12.51 10.28 -16.96
N THR A 131 -13.32 10.61 -15.96
CA THR A 131 -13.02 11.66 -14.98
C THR A 131 -11.83 11.31 -14.07
N GLY A 132 -11.68 10.04 -13.68
CA GLY A 132 -10.52 9.55 -12.95
C GLY A 132 -9.23 9.63 -13.77
N LEU A 133 -9.31 9.41 -15.08
CA LEU A 133 -8.18 9.57 -16.01
C LEU A 133 -7.78 11.03 -16.17
N MET A 134 -8.76 11.92 -16.33
CA MET A 134 -8.50 13.35 -16.37
C MET A 134 -7.89 13.85 -15.06
N ALA A 135 -8.35 13.35 -13.91
CA ALA A 135 -7.76 13.68 -12.61
C ALA A 135 -6.33 13.14 -12.48
N ALA A 136 -6.05 11.92 -12.94
CA ALA A 136 -4.71 11.34 -12.97
C ALA A 136 -3.74 12.13 -13.84
N LEU A 137 -4.24 12.79 -14.89
CA LEU A 137 -3.44 13.68 -15.73
C LEU A 137 -3.00 14.97 -15.00
N LEU A 138 -3.73 15.38 -13.97
CA LEU A 138 -3.38 16.52 -13.13
C LEU A 138 -2.37 16.17 -12.02
N ASP A 139 -2.23 14.89 -11.64
CA ASP A 139 -1.19 14.44 -10.70
C ASP A 139 0.17 14.32 -11.44
N PRO A 140 1.22 15.06 -11.02
CA PRO A 140 2.55 14.98 -11.62
C PRO A 140 3.12 13.56 -11.72
N ARG A 141 2.74 12.65 -10.82
CA ARG A 141 3.23 11.26 -10.77
C ARG A 141 2.58 10.36 -11.82
N SER A 142 1.36 10.66 -12.26
CA SER A 142 0.60 9.85 -13.22
C SER A 142 0.33 10.55 -14.55
N LYS A 143 0.92 11.74 -14.77
CA LYS A 143 0.72 12.59 -15.95
C LYS A 143 0.91 11.88 -17.30
N SER A 144 1.76 10.86 -17.37
CA SER A 144 2.07 10.12 -18.60
C SER A 144 1.07 9.01 -18.94
N LEU A 145 0.12 8.68 -18.04
CA LEU A 145 -0.91 7.65 -18.24
C LEU A 145 -0.38 6.31 -18.81
N LEU A 146 0.83 5.89 -18.40
CA LEU A 146 1.53 4.71 -18.93
C LEU A 146 0.80 3.37 -18.69
N PHE A 147 -0.24 3.37 -17.86
CA PHE A 147 -1.03 2.19 -17.51
C PHE A 147 -2.21 1.95 -18.47
N ILE A 148 -2.39 2.79 -19.49
CA ILE A 148 -3.51 2.75 -20.44
C ILE A 148 -3.01 2.77 -21.89
N SER A 149 -3.87 2.34 -22.82
CA SER A 149 -3.62 2.43 -24.26
C SER A 149 -3.28 3.87 -24.69
N PRO A 150 -2.33 4.07 -25.62
CA PRO A 150 -2.00 5.41 -26.12
C PRO A 150 -3.20 6.13 -26.74
N TYR A 151 -4.16 5.38 -27.29
CA TYR A 151 -5.40 5.94 -27.86
C TYR A 151 -6.30 6.56 -26.78
N ASP A 152 -6.56 5.83 -25.69
CA ASP A 152 -7.40 6.32 -24.59
C ASP A 152 -6.71 7.45 -23.82
N ALA A 153 -5.37 7.40 -23.71
CA ALA A 153 -4.59 8.48 -23.15
C ALA A 153 -4.79 9.77 -23.94
N GLN A 154 -4.63 9.73 -25.27
CA GLN A 154 -4.85 10.89 -26.14
C GLN A 154 -6.28 11.45 -26.02
N THR A 155 -7.27 10.56 -25.99
CA THR A 155 -8.68 10.95 -25.80
C THR A 155 -8.88 11.69 -24.47
N THR A 156 -8.22 11.21 -23.40
CA THR A 156 -8.25 11.88 -22.08
C THR A 156 -7.63 13.28 -22.13
N PHE A 157 -6.51 13.45 -22.85
CA PHE A 157 -5.89 14.76 -23.07
C PHE A 157 -6.83 15.71 -23.81
N ASP A 158 -7.44 15.24 -24.90
CA ASP A 158 -8.36 16.03 -25.72
C ASP A 158 -9.58 16.48 -24.90
N ASN A 159 -10.15 15.58 -24.10
CA ASN A 159 -11.29 15.87 -23.24
C ASN A 159 -10.93 16.90 -22.15
N LEU A 160 -9.74 16.79 -21.54
CA LEU A 160 -9.26 17.81 -20.59
C LEU A 160 -9.10 19.17 -21.27
N HIS A 161 -8.52 19.22 -22.47
CA HIS A 161 -8.39 20.46 -23.24
C HIS A 161 -9.74 21.12 -23.53
N VAL A 162 -10.74 20.34 -23.92
CA VAL A 162 -12.12 20.82 -24.13
C VAL A 162 -12.71 21.39 -22.84
N LEU A 163 -12.59 20.66 -21.71
CA LEU A 163 -13.08 21.12 -20.42
C LEU A 163 -12.42 22.43 -19.96
N PHE A 164 -11.11 22.55 -20.14
CA PHE A 164 -10.37 23.76 -19.79
C PHE A 164 -10.83 24.97 -20.61
N ASN A 165 -10.96 24.80 -21.93
CA ASN A 165 -11.39 25.88 -22.82
C ASN A 165 -12.83 26.31 -22.53
N ASN A 166 -13.73 25.35 -22.29
CA ASN A 166 -15.11 25.63 -21.90
C ASN A 166 -15.20 26.41 -20.57
N SER A 167 -14.30 26.09 -19.62
CA SER A 167 -14.22 26.82 -18.35
C SER A 167 -13.76 28.26 -18.57
N ASN A 168 -12.78 28.49 -19.45
CA ASN A 168 -12.30 29.83 -19.79
C ASN A 168 -13.35 30.69 -20.50
N THR A 169 -14.16 30.12 -21.40
CA THR A 169 -15.25 30.86 -22.05
C THR A 169 -16.34 31.28 -21.06
N ASN A 170 -16.61 30.46 -20.04
CA ASN A 170 -17.57 30.79 -18.98
C ASN A 170 -17.03 31.87 -18.03
N ILE A 171 -15.71 31.93 -17.82
CA ILE A 171 -15.03 33.00 -17.08
C ILE A 171 -15.12 34.33 -17.86
N SER A 172 -14.91 34.31 -19.18
CA SER A 172 -15.06 35.50 -20.03
C SER A 172 -16.50 36.03 -20.11
N ALA A 173 -17.52 35.19 -19.88
CA ALA A 173 -18.91 35.63 -19.78
C ALA A 173 -19.28 36.21 -18.40
N THR A 174 -18.47 35.94 -17.37
CA THR A 174 -18.70 36.41 -15.99
C THR A 174 -17.79 37.58 -15.59
N GLN A 175 -16.73 37.86 -16.35
CA GLN A 175 -15.83 38.99 -16.14
C GLN A 175 -16.18 40.16 -17.09
N VAL A 176 -17.29 40.85 -16.80
CA VAL A 176 -17.34 42.29 -17.01
C VAL A 176 -17.01 42.91 -15.66
N GLN A 177 -15.84 43.56 -15.59
CA GLN A 177 -15.23 44.29 -14.47
C GLN A 177 -14.48 43.47 -13.41
N GLU A 178 -13.21 43.16 -13.70
CA GLU A 178 -12.11 43.55 -12.82
C GLU A 178 -10.80 43.69 -13.62
N ASN A 179 -10.27 44.92 -13.68
CA ASN A 179 -9.01 45.25 -14.33
C ASN A 179 -7.86 44.54 -13.59
N SER A 180 -7.23 43.54 -14.20
CA SER A 180 -6.15 42.78 -13.55
C SER A 180 -4.92 42.66 -14.44
N ASP A 181 -4.15 43.75 -14.53
CA ASP A 181 -2.76 43.72 -14.97
C ASP A 181 -1.83 42.99 -13.98
N ASP A 182 -2.35 42.59 -12.80
CA ASP A 182 -1.61 41.95 -11.70
C ASP A 182 -1.91 40.44 -11.53
N SER A 183 -2.65 39.84 -12.46
CA SER A 183 -2.90 38.39 -12.42
C SER A 183 -1.59 37.58 -12.41
N LEU A 184 -1.47 36.66 -11.46
CA LEU A 184 -0.33 35.74 -11.31
C LEU A 184 0.00 35.01 -12.62
N LEU A 185 -1.00 34.70 -13.45
CA LEU A 185 -0.82 34.10 -14.77
C LEU A 185 -0.05 35.02 -15.72
N VAL A 186 -0.38 36.32 -15.77
CA VAL A 186 0.32 37.32 -16.60
C VAL A 186 1.79 37.43 -16.20
N ARG A 187 2.06 37.39 -14.88
CA ARG A 187 3.44 37.39 -14.36
C ARG A 187 4.24 36.14 -14.74
N MET A 188 3.61 34.97 -14.74
CA MET A 188 4.29 33.72 -15.13
C MET A 188 4.64 33.69 -16.62
N TYR A 189 3.75 34.17 -17.50
CA TYR A 189 3.99 34.16 -18.95
C TYR A 189 4.99 35.23 -19.43
N ARG A 190 5.25 36.30 -18.65
CA ARG A 190 6.25 37.33 -19.01
C ARG A 190 7.70 36.85 -18.81
N ARG A 191 7.94 35.75 -18.09
CA ARG A 191 9.28 35.16 -17.92
C ARG A 191 9.52 34.05 -18.94
N GLN A 192 9.90 34.42 -20.16
CA GLN A 192 10.72 33.57 -21.04
C GLN A 192 11.99 34.36 -21.42
N PRO A 193 13.16 33.72 -21.56
CA PRO A 193 14.44 34.41 -21.64
C PRO A 193 14.64 35.00 -23.04
N THR A 194 14.92 36.29 -23.13
CA THR A 194 15.43 36.93 -24.35
C THR A 194 16.90 36.56 -24.55
N ASN A 195 17.19 36.11 -25.77
CA ASN A 195 18.47 35.71 -26.36
C ASN A 195 19.76 36.20 -25.68
N ALA A 196 20.67 35.24 -25.51
CA ALA A 196 22.10 35.45 -25.35
C ALA A 196 22.67 36.10 -26.62
N ASP A 197 23.08 37.37 -26.53
CA ASP A 197 24.03 38.02 -27.46
C ASP A 197 24.40 39.41 -26.93
N GLU A 198 25.02 39.51 -25.74
CA GLU A 198 25.66 40.77 -25.31
C GLU A 198 26.62 40.58 -24.11
N LEU A 199 27.62 39.70 -24.20
CA LEU A 199 28.73 39.65 -23.22
C LEU A 199 30.10 39.36 -23.86
N VAL A 200 30.36 39.92 -25.06
CA VAL A 200 31.71 39.92 -25.67
C VAL A 200 32.15 41.35 -25.96
N HIS A 201 32.10 42.23 -24.98
CA HIS A 201 32.95 43.42 -25.00
C HIS A 201 33.18 43.92 -23.57
N ASN A 202 34.39 43.67 -23.06
CA ASN A 202 35.08 44.35 -21.95
C ASN A 202 35.79 43.37 -21.01
N ILE A 203 36.77 42.64 -21.54
CA ILE A 203 37.90 42.16 -20.74
C ILE A 203 39.14 42.53 -21.55
N PHE A 204 39.77 43.65 -21.19
CA PHE A 204 41.21 43.99 -21.26
C PHE A 204 41.35 45.53 -21.21
N PRO A 205 41.70 46.15 -20.07
CA PRO A 205 42.42 47.41 -20.07
C PRO A 205 43.94 47.15 -20.06
N ASN A 206 44.66 48.09 -20.69
CA ASN A 206 46.13 48.16 -20.79
C ASN A 206 46.85 48.04 -19.44
#